data_AF-A0A5C6BZR4-F1
#
_entry.id   AF-A0A5C6BZR4-F1
#
_cell.length_a   1.000
_cell.length_b   1.000
_cell.length_c   1.000
_cell.angle_alpha   90.00
_cell.angle_beta   90.00
_cell.angle_gamma   90.00
#
_symmetry.space_group_name_H-M   'P 1'
#
loop_
_entity.id
_entity.type
_entity.pdbx_description
1 polymer ?
#
loop_
_entity_poly.entity_id
_entity_poly.type
_entity_poly.pdbx_seq_one_letter_code
_entity_poly.pdbx_strand_id
1 'polypeptide(L)'
;MNVTGMECVEALTDQEGYLMKLIANETAAHFFPYTIEHRDIRISGLNYEDDSAGNALAAMVKPGVIEFRHHRDFSDQRVREIAARIVASPVGEFASSFSIHYQGRILVQSSS
;
A
#
# COMPACT_ATOMS: atom_id res chain seq x y z
N MET A 1 5.39 12.00 -0.24
CA MET A 1 6.14 10.76 -0.55
C MET A 1 6.15 10.57 -2.06
N ASN A 2 7.09 9.81 -2.61
CA ASN A 2 7.08 9.46 -4.04
C ASN A 2 6.11 8.29 -4.27
N VAL A 3 5.17 8.41 -5.21
CA VAL A 3 4.21 7.34 -5.50
C VAL A 3 4.30 6.96 -6.97
N THR A 4 4.48 5.67 -7.25
CA THR A 4 4.69 5.13 -8.60
C THR A 4 3.81 3.91 -8.85
N GLY A 5 3.75 3.44 -10.10
CA GLY A 5 2.87 2.32 -10.49
C GLY A 5 1.42 2.75 -10.74
N MET A 6 1.21 4.02 -11.10
CA MET A 6 -0.12 4.59 -11.30
C MET A 6 -0.81 4.07 -12.55
N GLU A 7 -0.04 3.67 -13.55
CA GLU A 7 -0.51 2.93 -14.70
C GLU A 7 -1.23 1.63 -14.30
N CYS A 8 -0.82 0.99 -13.19
CA CYS A 8 -1.49 -0.18 -12.66
C CYS A 8 -2.81 0.19 -11.97
N VAL A 9 -2.86 1.32 -11.28
CA VAL A 9 -4.09 1.80 -10.62
C VAL A 9 -5.12 2.12 -11.69
N GLU A 10 -4.77 2.96 -12.66
CA GLU A 10 -5.64 3.38 -13.76
C GLU A 10 -6.17 2.19 -14.58
N ALA A 11 -5.31 1.20 -14.88
CA ALA A 11 -5.72 0.03 -15.67
C ALA A 11 -6.66 -0.94 -14.94
N LEU A 12 -6.64 -0.93 -13.60
CA LEU A 12 -7.37 -1.91 -12.78
C LEU A 12 -8.60 -1.32 -12.10
N THR A 13 -8.65 -0.02 -11.76
CA THR A 13 -9.75 0.54 -10.97
C THR A 13 -11.12 0.48 -11.65
N ASP A 14 -11.15 0.40 -12.99
CA ASP A 14 -12.38 0.23 -13.76
C ASP A 14 -12.92 -1.21 -13.76
N GLN A 15 -12.13 -2.17 -13.26
CA GLN A 15 -12.51 -3.57 -13.19
C GLN A 15 -13.27 -3.85 -11.88
N GLU A 16 -14.41 -4.51 -11.99
CA GLU A 16 -15.17 -4.96 -10.83
C GLU A 16 -14.30 -5.91 -9.98
N GLY A 17 -14.18 -5.61 -8.69
CA GLY A 17 -13.42 -6.45 -7.76
C GLY A 17 -11.90 -6.44 -8.00
N TYR A 18 -11.34 -5.35 -8.52
CA TYR A 18 -9.91 -5.26 -8.80
C TYR A 18 -9.03 -5.68 -7.62
N LEU A 19 -7.85 -6.18 -7.95
CA LEU A 19 -6.86 -6.58 -6.98
C LEU A 19 -5.49 -6.13 -7.44
N MET A 20 -4.81 -5.39 -6.57
CA MET A 20 -3.43 -4.98 -6.78
C MET A 20 -2.64 -5.14 -5.49
N LYS A 21 -1.32 -5.06 -5.62
CA LYS A 21 -0.38 -5.09 -4.50
C LYS A 21 0.29 -3.72 -4.38
N LEU A 22 0.78 -3.46 -3.17
CA LEU A 22 1.47 -2.23 -2.80
C LEU A 22 2.72 -2.61 -2.00
N ILE A 23 3.85 -1.96 -2.27
CA ILE A 23 4.93 -1.83 -1.28
C ILE A 23 5.09 -0.38 -0.88
N ALA A 24 5.31 -0.09 0.40
CA ALA A 24 5.43 1.27 0.89
C ALA A 24 6.36 1.41 2.10
N ASN A 25 7.01 2.56 2.21
CA ASN A 25 7.69 3.03 3.41
C ASN A 25 7.46 4.52 3.60
N GLU A 26 8.24 5.18 4.47
CA GLU A 26 8.07 6.60 4.78
C GLU A 26 8.29 7.53 3.58
N THR A 27 9.07 7.09 2.60
CA THR A 27 9.56 7.93 1.50
C THR A 27 8.88 7.60 0.18
N ALA A 28 8.49 6.34 -0.05
CA ALA A 28 7.93 5.88 -1.31
C ALA A 28 6.81 4.84 -1.17
N ALA A 29 5.95 4.78 -2.19
CA ALA A 29 4.93 3.76 -2.37
C ALA A 29 4.88 3.34 -3.86
N HIS A 30 4.69 2.05 -4.11
CA HIS A 30 4.61 1.50 -5.47
C HIS A 30 3.46 0.50 -5.59
N PHE A 31 2.54 0.78 -6.52
CA PHE A 31 1.42 -0.09 -6.87
C PHE A 31 1.78 -1.00 -8.04
N PHE A 32 1.33 -2.25 -8.01
CA PHE A 32 1.62 -3.21 -9.07
C PHE A 32 0.57 -4.34 -9.12
N PRO A 33 0.44 -5.07 -10.25
CA PRO A 33 -0.56 -6.13 -10.39
C PRO A 33 -0.41 -7.22 -9.32
N TYR A 34 -1.54 -7.78 -8.89
CA TYR A 34 -1.55 -8.84 -7.86
C TYR A 34 -0.76 -10.10 -8.27
N THR A 35 -0.52 -10.29 -9.58
CA THR A 35 0.20 -11.43 -10.16
C THR A 35 1.72 -11.36 -9.94
N ILE A 36 2.26 -10.21 -9.54
CA ILE A 36 3.68 -10.04 -9.23
C ILE A 36 3.86 -10.19 -7.71
N GLU A 37 4.90 -10.88 -7.23
CA GLU A 37 5.16 -10.97 -5.79
C GLU A 37 5.87 -9.74 -5.25
N HIS A 38 5.59 -9.36 -4.00
CA HIS A 38 6.20 -8.19 -3.36
C HIS A 38 7.74 -8.25 -3.39
N ARG A 39 8.30 -9.47 -3.27
CA ARG A 39 9.76 -9.72 -3.30
C ARG A 39 10.39 -9.49 -4.67
N ASP A 40 9.60 -9.46 -5.74
CA ASP A 40 10.11 -9.32 -7.11
C ASP A 40 10.26 -7.84 -7.51
N ILE A 41 9.66 -6.92 -6.73
CA ILE A 41 9.77 -5.49 -6.96
C ILE A 41 11.14 -4.99 -6.46
N ARG A 42 11.90 -4.36 -7.36
CA ARG A 42 13.21 -3.76 -7.06
C ARG A 42 13.18 -2.27 -7.34
N ILE A 43 13.00 -1.47 -6.28
CA ILE A 43 12.99 -0.01 -6.36
C ILE A 43 14.05 0.53 -5.41
N SER A 44 14.89 1.45 -5.90
CA SER A 44 15.92 2.06 -5.08
C SER A 44 15.31 2.76 -3.86
N GLY A 45 15.75 2.40 -2.66
CA GLY A 45 15.23 2.94 -1.40
C GLY A 45 13.91 2.34 -0.92
N LEU A 46 13.30 1.41 -1.67
CA LEU A 46 12.04 0.74 -1.33
C LEU A 46 12.18 -0.77 -1.59
N ASN A 47 12.58 -1.50 -0.56
CA ASN A 47 12.89 -2.91 -0.64
C ASN A 47 12.04 -3.73 0.33
N TYR A 48 11.18 -4.58 -0.21
CA TYR A 48 10.50 -5.61 0.55
C TYR A 48 11.36 -6.86 0.59
N GLU A 49 11.55 -7.41 1.78
CA GLU A 49 12.15 -8.72 2.00
C GLU A 49 11.25 -9.52 2.95
N ASP A 50 11.32 -10.84 2.83
CA ASP A 50 10.62 -11.75 3.71
C ASP A 50 11.04 -11.55 5.17
N ASP A 51 10.21 -12.07 6.08
CA ASP A 51 10.44 -12.02 7.53
C ASP A 51 10.67 -10.62 8.09
N SER A 52 10.20 -9.58 7.37
CA SER A 52 10.43 -8.17 7.73
C SER A 52 11.91 -7.76 7.71
N ALA A 53 12.73 -8.38 6.85
CA ALA A 53 14.15 -8.02 6.71
C ALA A 53 14.37 -6.76 5.84
N GLY A 54 13.32 -6.30 5.16
CA GLY A 54 13.36 -5.15 4.27
C GLY A 54 13.04 -3.85 4.98
N ASN A 55 12.94 -2.78 4.20
CA ASN A 55 12.55 -1.46 4.69
C ASN A 55 11.16 -1.03 4.19
N ALA A 56 10.34 -1.97 3.72
CA ALA A 56 9.04 -1.70 3.11
C ALA A 56 7.95 -2.63 3.65
N LEU A 57 6.78 -2.06 3.90
CA LEU A 57 5.53 -2.77 4.11
C LEU A 57 5.06 -3.39 2.79
N ALA A 58 4.50 -4.58 2.87
CA ALA A 58 3.70 -5.18 1.80
C ALA A 58 2.22 -4.98 2.09
N ALA A 59 1.42 -4.71 1.07
CA ALA A 59 -0.02 -4.58 1.15
C ALA A 59 -0.74 -5.24 -0.02
N MET A 60 -1.97 -5.65 0.23
CA MET A 60 -2.98 -5.92 -0.80
C MET A 60 -3.95 -4.74 -0.87
N VAL A 61 -4.41 -4.40 -2.06
CA VAL A 61 -5.35 -3.31 -2.31
C VAL A 61 -6.53 -3.88 -3.10
N LYS A 62 -7.72 -3.67 -2.55
CA LYS A 62 -9.01 -4.13 -3.07
C LYS A 62 -10.02 -2.98 -2.89
N PRO A 63 -11.19 -3.00 -3.56
CA PRO A 63 -12.19 -1.94 -3.41
C PRO A 63 -12.46 -1.59 -1.94
N GLY A 64 -12.19 -0.34 -1.56
CA GLY A 64 -12.45 0.20 -0.23
C GLY A 64 -11.45 -0.18 0.87
N VAL A 65 -10.39 -0.94 0.58
CA VAL A 65 -9.45 -1.42 1.61
C VAL A 65 -8.00 -1.46 1.11
N ILE A 66 -7.08 -0.91 1.91
CA ILE A 66 -5.64 -1.22 1.85
C ILE A 66 -5.29 -2.08 3.05
N GLU A 67 -4.80 -3.29 2.81
CA GLU A 67 -4.48 -4.28 3.83
C GLU A 67 -2.98 -4.52 3.93
N PHE A 68 -2.34 -3.86 4.89
CA PHE A 68 -0.91 -4.01 5.17
C PHE A 68 -0.63 -5.29 5.95
N ARG A 69 0.37 -6.05 5.46
CA ARG A 69 0.95 -7.21 6.15
C ARG A 69 1.78 -6.74 7.34
N HIS A 70 1.84 -7.57 8.38
CA HIS A 70 2.69 -7.33 9.54
C HIS A 70 4.15 -7.09 9.14
N HIS A 71 4.79 -6.10 9.77
CA HIS A 71 6.23 -5.88 9.67
C HIS A 71 6.78 -5.45 11.03
N ARG A 72 7.87 -6.09 11.49
CA ARG A 72 8.41 -5.90 12.85
C ARG A 72 8.80 -4.46 13.18
N ASP A 73 9.35 -3.74 12.19
CA ASP A 73 9.82 -2.37 12.38
C ASP A 73 8.73 -1.29 12.23
N PHE A 74 7.53 -1.63 11.74
CA PHE A 74 6.48 -0.64 11.50
C PHE A 74 5.41 -0.71 12.60
N SER A 75 5.44 0.26 13.50
CA SER A 75 4.40 0.45 14.50
C SER A 75 3.09 0.93 13.86
N ASP A 76 1.97 0.74 14.56
CA ASP A 76 0.66 1.26 14.17
C ASP A 76 0.70 2.76 13.80
N GLN A 77 1.45 3.55 14.56
CA GLN A 77 1.65 4.97 14.27
C GLN A 77 2.36 5.19 12.94
N ARG A 78 3.48 4.47 12.68
CA ARG A 78 4.21 4.59 11.41
C ARG A 78 3.34 4.19 10.23
N VAL A 79 2.55 3.12 10.36
CA VAL A 79 1.62 2.68 9.30
C VAL A 79 0.55 3.74 9.04
N ARG A 80 -0.01 4.39 10.08
CA ARG A 80 -0.96 5.51 9.90
C ARG A 80 -0.33 6.67 9.15
N GLU A 81 0.90 7.06 9.52
CA GLU A 81 1.61 8.16 8.85
C GLU A 81 1.91 7.85 7.39
N ILE A 82 2.30 6.61 7.08
CA ILE A 82 2.51 6.14 5.71
C ILE A 82 1.18 6.18 4.94
N ALA A 83 0.12 5.61 5.49
CA ALA A 83 -1.20 5.59 4.85
C ALA A 83 -1.73 7.01 4.58
N ALA A 84 -1.61 7.92 5.55
CA ALA A 84 -1.99 9.32 5.38
C ALA A 84 -1.19 9.99 4.25
N ARG A 85 0.11 9.69 4.11
CA ARG A 85 0.94 10.24 3.02
C ARG A 85 0.56 9.66 1.65
N ILE A 86 0.16 8.39 1.58
CA ILE A 86 -0.33 7.77 0.34
C ILE A 86 -1.63 8.46 -0.10
N VAL A 87 -2.58 8.58 0.83
CA VAL A 87 -3.89 9.22 0.61
C VAL A 87 -3.77 10.73 0.36
N ALA A 88 -2.73 11.41 0.84
CA ALA A 88 -2.50 12.83 0.55
C ALA A 88 -1.79 13.07 -0.79
N SER A 89 -1.26 12.02 -1.45
CA SER A 89 -0.64 12.17 -2.78
C SER A 89 -1.72 12.31 -3.87
N PRO A 90 -1.40 12.62 -5.14
CA PRO A 90 -2.39 12.69 -6.23
C PRO A 90 -3.21 11.41 -6.42
N VAL A 91 -2.65 10.28 -6.00
CA VAL A 91 -3.27 8.95 -5.88
C VAL A 91 -4.42 8.93 -4.87
N GLY A 92 -4.40 9.89 -3.97
CA GLY A 92 -5.29 10.09 -2.85
C GLY A 92 -6.75 10.07 -3.19
N GLU A 93 -7.16 10.57 -4.35
CA GLU A 93 -8.56 10.53 -4.75
C GLU A 93 -9.09 9.10 -4.80
N PHE A 94 -8.33 8.16 -5.39
CA PHE A 94 -8.75 6.77 -5.51
C PHE A 94 -8.90 6.10 -4.13
N ALA A 95 -7.96 6.36 -3.22
CA ALA A 95 -7.88 5.70 -1.92
C ALA A 95 -8.48 6.52 -0.77
N SER A 96 -9.05 7.70 -1.05
CA SER A 96 -9.49 8.68 -0.05
C SER A 96 -10.55 8.13 0.90
N SER A 97 -11.41 7.26 0.39
CA SER A 97 -12.47 6.60 1.14
C SER A 97 -12.08 5.22 1.68
N PHE A 98 -10.83 4.78 1.51
CA PHE A 98 -10.47 3.41 1.86
C PHE A 98 -10.23 3.27 3.36
N SER A 99 -10.65 2.14 3.89
CA SER A 99 -10.21 1.69 5.21
C SER A 99 -8.78 1.14 5.11
N ILE A 100 -7.98 1.39 6.15
CA ILE A 100 -6.61 0.88 6.25
C ILE A 100 -6.58 -0.20 7.31
N HIS A 101 -6.19 -1.40 6.90
CA HIS A 101 -6.05 -2.55 7.78
C HIS A 101 -4.57 -2.83 8.04
N TYR A 102 -4.24 -3.17 9.28
CA TYR A 102 -2.90 -3.60 9.66
C TYR A 102 -2.99 -4.70 10.72
N GLN A 103 -2.28 -5.81 10.50
CA GLN A 103 -2.29 -6.97 11.41
C GLN A 103 -3.71 -7.50 11.70
N GLY A 104 -4.57 -7.55 10.67
CA GLY A 104 -5.95 -8.00 10.77
C GLY A 104 -6.90 -7.05 11.51
N ARG A 105 -6.45 -5.83 11.84
CA ARG A 105 -7.22 -4.81 12.58
C ARG A 105 -7.44 -3.57 11.71
N ILE A 106 -8.58 -2.91 11.86
CA ILE A 106 -8.83 -1.61 11.21
C ILE A 106 -8.00 -0.56 11.95
N LEU A 107 -7.04 0.04 11.24
CA LEU A 107 -6.14 1.05 11.76
C LEU A 107 -6.61 2.47 11.45
N VAL A 108 -7.24 2.66 10.28
CA VAL A 108 -7.92 3.88 9.83
C VAL A 108 -9.26 3.48 9.23
N GLN A 109 -10.34 4.12 9.67
CA GLN A 109 -11.69 3.90 9.13
C GLN A 109 -11.83 4.53 7.75
N SER A 110 -12.67 3.95 6.90
CA SER A 110 -13.09 4.61 5.66
C SER A 110 -13.78 5.93 5.97
N SER A 111 -13.44 6.99 5.25
CA SER A 111 -14.21 8.25 5.30
C SER A 111 -15.45 8.09 4.42
N SER A 112 -16.63 8.35 4.99
CA SER A 112 -17.93 8.36 4.29
C SER A 112 -18.09 9.58 3.38
#